data_AF-A0A2H9LY78-F1
#
_entry.id   AF-A0A2H9LY78-F1
#
_cell.length_a   1.000
_cell.length_b   1.000
_cell.length_c   1.000
_cell.angle_alpha   90.00
_cell.angle_beta   90.00
_cell.angle_gamma   90.00
#
_symmetry.space_group_name_H-M   'P 1'
#
loop_
_entity.id
_entity.type
_entity.pdbx_description
1 polymer ?
#
loop_
_entity_poly.entity_id
_entity_poly.type
_entity_poly.pdbx_seq_one_letter_code
_entity_poly.pdbx_strand_id
1 'polypeptide(L)' 'MFSLKCISCGRNTTNYTVFPCPGCGKEKIARCRDCRRDVTAYKCLACGQDGP' A
#
# COMPACT_ATOMS: atom_id res chain seq x y z
N MET A 1 8.66 -14.19 -11.99
CA MET A 1 8.25 -12.77 -12.03
C MET A 1 7.55 -12.44 -10.72
N PHE A 2 8.17 -11.65 -9.83
CA PHE A 2 7.54 -11.28 -8.56
C PHE A 2 6.65 -10.05 -8.77
N SER A 3 5.33 -10.22 -8.73
CA SER A 3 4.37 -9.11 -8.72
C SER A 3 3.79 -8.98 -7.32
N LEU A 4 3.69 -7.76 -6.81
CA LEU A 4 3.08 -7.49 -5.51
C LEU A 4 1.68 -6.91 -5.70
N LYS A 5 0.77 -7.33 -4.82
CA LYS A 5 -0.60 -6.83 -4.79
C LYS A 5 -0.64 -5.50 -4.05
N CYS A 6 -1.14 -4.45 -4.70
CA CYS A 6 -1.34 -3.16 -4.07
C CYS A 6 -2.48 -3.24 -3.05
N ILE A 7 -2.28 -2.68 -1.85
CA ILE A 7 -3.31 -2.71 -0.80
C ILE A 7 -4.49 -1.77 -1.08
N SER A 8 -4.29 -0.71 -1.87
CA SER A 8 -5.36 0.26 -2.20
C SER A 8 -6.30 -0.28 -3.28
N CYS A 9 -5.76 -0.79 -4.40
CA CYS A 9 -6.56 -1.19 -5.56
C CYS A 9 -6.61 -2.71 -5.82
N GLY A 10 -5.83 -3.51 -5.08
CA GLY A 10 -5.78 -4.96 -5.24
C GLY A 10 -5.12 -5.46 -6.52
N ARG A 11 -4.55 -4.58 -7.36
CA ARG A 11 -3.89 -4.98 -8.61
C ARG A 11 -2.49 -5.51 -8.35
N ASN A 12 -2.11 -6.55 -9.10
CA ASN A 12 -0.72 -7.03 -9.14
C ASN A 12 0.10 -6.11 -10.06
N THR A 13 1.19 -5.59 -9.54
CA THR A 13 2.12 -4.75 -10.32
C THR A 13 3.56 -5.13 -10.00
N THR A 14 4.44 -4.91 -10.97
CA THR A 14 5.89 -4.97 -10.77
C THR A 14 6.45 -3.65 -10.24
N ASN A 15 5.74 -2.53 -10.43
CA ASN A 15 6.12 -1.19 -9.99
C ASN A 15 5.37 -0.81 -8.70
N TYR A 16 5.91 -1.28 -7.57
CA TYR A 16 5.38 -1.01 -6.24
C TYR A 16 6.45 -0.42 -5.32
N THR A 17 5.99 0.25 -4.27
CA THR A 17 6.82 0.70 -3.15
C THR A 17 6.29 0.07 -1.88
N VAL A 18 7.21 -0.45 -1.06
CA VAL A 18 6.90 -1.05 0.24
C VAL A 18 7.49 -0.17 1.33
N PHE A 19 6.68 0.19 2.32
CA PHE A 19 7.09 0.97 3.49
C PHE A 19 6.36 0.47 4.73
N PRO A 20 6.93 0.60 5.94
CA PRO A 20 6.20 0.30 7.16
C PRO A 20 5.05 1.29 7.34
N CYS A 21 3.92 0.83 7.89
CA CYS A 21 2.79 1.69 8.23
C CYS A 21 3.26 2.86 9.12
N PRO A 22 3.01 4.13 8.74
CA PRO A 22 3.45 5.29 9.52
C PRO A 22 2.74 5.40 10.88
N GLY A 23 1.53 4.82 11.03
CA GLY A 23 0.81 4.85 12.30
C GLY A 23 1.30 3.84 13.32
N CYS A 24 1.49 2.57 12.92
CA CYS A 24 1.82 1.50 13.87
C CYS A 24 3.18 0.83 13.64
N GLY A 25 3.78 0.96 12.45
CA GLY A 25 5.02 0.28 12.07
C GLY A 25 4.95 -1.25 11.95
N LYS A 26 3.81 -1.88 12.30
CA LYS A 26 3.67 -3.33 12.39
C LYS A 26 3.48 -4.00 11.03
N GLU A 27 2.78 -3.34 10.11
CA GLU A 27 2.47 -3.88 8.79
C GLU A 27 3.31 -3.20 7.71
N LYS A 28 3.74 -3.99 6.71
CA LYS A 28 4.38 -3.48 5.49
C LYS A 28 3.32 -3.16 4.45
N ILE A 29 3.24 -1.91 4.05
CA ILE A 29 2.27 -1.38 3.11
C ILE A 29 2.88 -1.36 1.71
N ALA A 30 2.25 -2.09 0.79
CA ALA A 30 2.63 -2.13 -0.62
C ALA A 30 1.67 -1.30 -1.48
N ARG A 31 2.18 -0.24 -2.11
CA ARG A 31 1.38 0.62 -3.00
C ARG A 31 1.97 0.72 -4.39
N CYS A 32 1.12 0.57 -5.42
CA CYS A 32 1.52 0.75 -6.80
C CYS A 32 1.83 2.23 -7.11
N ARG A 33 2.50 2.50 -8.23
CA ARG A 33 2.76 3.86 -8.69
C ARG A 33 1.47 4.67 -8.90
N ASP A 34 0.45 4.06 -9.51
CA ASP A 34 -0.79 4.76 -9.88
C ASP A 34 -1.55 5.22 -8.64
N CYS A 35 -1.79 4.31 -7.68
CA CYS A 35 -2.47 4.68 -6.43
C CYS A 35 -1.70 5.72 -5.61
N ARG A 36 -0.35 5.73 -5.68
CA ARG A 36 0.45 6.80 -5.06
C ARG A 36 0.28 8.14 -5.78
N ARG A 37 0.23 8.13 -7.11
CA ARG A 37 0.01 9.34 -7.93
C ARG A 37 -1.38 9.91 -7.70
N ASP A 38 -2.38 9.04 -7.64
CA ASP A 38 -3.79 9.40 -7.51
C ASP A 38 -4.22 9.61 -6.05
N VAL A 39 -3.29 9.47 -5.10
CA VAL A 39 -3.55 9.67 -3.66
C VAL A 39 -4.75 8.80 -3.20
N THR A 40 -4.78 7.56 -3.68
CA THR A 40 -5.86 6.61 -3.39
C THR A 40 -5.77 6.12 -1.95
N ALA A 41 -6.80 6.36 -1.14
CA ALA A 41 -6.76 5.92 0.24
C ALA A 41 -6.36 4.44 0.40
N TYR A 42 -5.61 4.15 1.47
CA TYR A 42 -5.32 2.78 1.88
C TYR A 42 -5.68 2.61 3.34
N LYS A 43 -6.04 1.37 3.71
CA LYS A 43 -6.31 1.02 5.09
C LYS A 43 -5.26 0.05 5.61
N CYS A 44 -4.61 0.40 6.71
CA CYS A 44 -3.74 -0.54 7.41
C CYS A 44 -4.60 -1.58 8.13
N LEU A 45 -4.32 -2.87 7.93
CA LEU A 45 -5.06 -3.96 8.57
C LEU A 45 -4.64 -4.15 10.04
N ALA A 46 -3.43 -3.72 10.41
CA ALA A 46 -2.93 -3.84 11.78
C ALA A 46 -3.47 -2.77 12.75
N CYS A 47 -3.65 -1.53 12.30
CA CYS A 47 -4.13 -0.43 13.16
C CYS A 47 -5.42 0.23 12.68
N GLY A 48 -5.93 -0.12 11.49
CA GLY A 48 -7.14 0.47 10.92
C GLY A 48 -6.97 1.89 10.41
N GLN A 49 -5.76 2.47 10.45
CA GLN A 49 -5.51 3.83 10.00
C GLN A 49 -5.69 3.94 8.48
N ASP A 50 -6.48 4.90 8.06
CA ASP A 50 -6.60 5.31 6.66
C ASP A 50 -5.51 6.31 6.33
N GLY A 51 -4.64 5.94 5.39
CA GLY A 51 -3.70 6.87 4.77
C GLY A 51 -4.26 7.39 3.44
N PRO A 52 -3.72 8.51 2.92
CA PRO A 52 -3.96 8.92 1.54
C PRO A 52 -3.39 7.88 0.57
#